data_AF-A0A1E3PF74-F1
#
_entry.id   AF-A0A1E3PF74-F1
#
_cell.length_a   1.000
_cell.length_b   1.000
_cell.length_c   1.000
_cell.angle_alpha   90.00
_cell.angle_beta   90.00
_cell.angle_gamma   90.00
#
_symmetry.space_group_name_H-M   'P 1'
#
loop_
_entity.id
_entity.type
_entity.pdbx_description
1 polymer ?
#
loop_
_entity_poly.entity_id
_entity_poly.type
_entity_poly.pdbx_seq_one_letter_code
_entity_poly.pdbx_strand_id
1 'polypeptide(L)'
;MHSIALSTQTVWTIRAYYKFEQFMDNLMNLIGYWLAIYQSISLSEHSIYRKGKLENYEIESWEDPDVLPISISALFAFACSCAGAAVGMSQVWWIGPIAKMIDNGGDISFELCFCFSAIGYNLLRFWELKYIGR
;
A
#
# COMPACT_ATOMS: atom_id res chain seq x y z
N MET A 1 -19.90 19.53 44.32
CA MET A 1 -19.80 20.05 42.93
C MET A 1 -18.58 19.54 42.17
N HIS A 2 -17.39 19.39 42.77
CA HIS A 2 -16.19 18.87 42.07
C HIS A 2 -16.32 17.46 41.48
N SER A 3 -17.06 16.54 42.13
CA SER A 3 -17.21 15.15 41.65
C SER A 3 -18.09 15.01 40.39
N ILE A 4 -19.08 15.90 40.22
CA ILE A 4 -19.95 15.93 39.02
C ILE A 4 -19.20 16.55 37.83
N ALA A 5 -18.34 17.55 38.08
CA ALA A 5 -17.49 18.12 37.03
C ALA A 5 -16.51 17.08 36.44
N LEU A 6 -15.92 16.24 37.30
CA LEU A 6 -15.03 15.15 36.87
C LEU A 6 -15.76 14.07 36.08
N SER A 7 -16.97 13.67 36.48
CA SER A 7 -17.76 12.67 35.73
C SER A 7 -18.22 13.20 34.37
N THR A 8 -18.46 14.51 34.26
CA THR A 8 -18.81 15.11 32.96
C THR A 8 -17.58 15.20 32.06
N GLN A 9 -16.42 15.61 32.60
CA GLN A 9 -15.15 15.67 31.87
C GLN A 9 -14.70 14.30 31.32
N THR A 10 -14.92 13.21 32.06
CA THR A 10 -14.61 11.87 31.56
C THR A 10 -15.54 11.46 30.42
N VAL A 11 -16.84 11.79 30.45
CA VAL A 11 -17.78 11.50 29.35
C VAL A 11 -17.38 12.22 28.06
N TRP A 12 -17.02 13.51 28.14
CA TRP A 12 -16.52 14.26 26.98
C TRP A 12 -15.22 13.68 26.43
N THR A 13 -14.29 13.30 27.32
CA THR A 13 -13.01 12.69 26.94
C THR A 13 -13.20 11.34 26.25
N ILE A 14 -14.11 10.49 26.75
CA ILE A 14 -14.43 9.19 26.13
C ILE A 14 -15.01 9.39 24.72
N ARG A 15 -15.95 10.33 24.55
CA ARG A 15 -16.55 10.61 23.24
C ARG A 15 -15.54 11.17 22.24
N ALA A 16 -14.65 12.05 22.71
CA ALA A 16 -13.57 12.61 21.92
C ALA A 16 -12.54 11.53 21.52
N TYR A 17 -12.22 10.62 22.43
CA TYR A 17 -11.32 9.49 22.19
C TYR A 17 -11.83 8.61 21.05
N TYR A 18 -13.10 8.18 21.07
CA TYR A 18 -13.62 7.31 19.99
C TYR A 18 -13.59 7.95 18.60
N LYS A 19 -13.84 9.27 18.51
CA LYS A 19 -13.74 9.99 17.22
C LYS A 19 -12.31 10.09 16.73
N PHE A 20 -11.36 10.28 17.64
CA PHE A 20 -9.94 10.31 17.34
C PHE A 20 -9.38 8.92 16.98
N GLU A 21 -9.76 7.91 17.76
CA GLU A 21 -9.42 6.50 17.54
C GLU A 21 -9.85 6.05 16.15
N GLN A 22 -11.12 6.31 15.78
CA GLN A 22 -11.63 5.97 14.46
C GLN A 22 -10.82 6.67 13.36
N PHE A 23 -10.50 7.97 13.50
CA PHE A 23 -9.68 8.68 12.53
C PHE A 23 -8.28 8.07 12.39
N MET A 24 -7.61 7.78 13.51
CA MET A 24 -6.28 7.18 13.52
C MET A 24 -6.27 5.79 12.89
N ASP A 25 -7.31 4.99 13.13
CA ASP A 25 -7.44 3.66 12.54
C ASP A 25 -7.58 3.73 11.01
N ASN A 26 -8.44 4.63 10.49
CA ASN A 26 -8.56 4.80 9.04
C ASN A 26 -7.24 5.32 8.41
N LEU A 27 -6.52 6.22 9.11
CA LEU A 27 -5.23 6.73 8.63
C LEU A 27 -4.17 5.64 8.61
N MET A 28 -4.12 4.80 9.64
CA MET A 28 -3.18 3.69 9.75
C MET A 28 -3.40 2.63 8.66
N ASN A 29 -4.66 2.35 8.36
CA ASN A 29 -5.02 1.48 7.24
C ASN A 29 -4.57 2.07 5.90
N LEU A 30 -4.78 3.38 5.68
CA LEU A 30 -4.37 4.07 4.45
C LEU A 30 -2.86 4.01 4.22
N ILE A 31 -2.05 4.29 5.25
CA ILE A 31 -0.58 4.17 5.15
C ILE A 31 -0.16 2.71 4.96
N GLY A 32 -0.90 1.76 5.54
CA GLY A 32 -0.67 0.33 5.36
C GLY A 32 -0.79 -0.10 3.90
N TYR A 33 -1.82 0.38 3.19
CA TYR A 33 -1.97 0.08 1.76
C TYR A 33 -0.83 0.66 0.95
N TRP A 34 -0.46 1.91 1.21
CA TRP A 34 0.64 2.57 0.51
C TRP A 34 1.97 1.83 0.69
N LEU A 35 2.25 1.37 1.91
CA LEU A 35 3.42 0.54 2.22
C LEU A 35 3.36 -0.82 1.52
N ALA A 36 2.18 -1.43 1.38
CA ALA A 36 2.00 -2.69 0.67
C ALA A 36 2.42 -2.59 -0.81
N ILE A 37 2.08 -1.47 -1.47
CA ILE A 37 2.47 -1.22 -2.86
C ILE A 37 3.99 -1.19 -3.00
N TYR A 38 4.67 -0.39 -2.16
CA TYR A 38 6.12 -0.27 -2.20
C TYR A 38 6.82 -1.57 -1.86
N GLN A 39 6.33 -2.30 -0.86
CA GLN A 39 6.93 -3.59 -0.51
C GLN A 39 6.78 -4.60 -1.63
N SER A 40 5.63 -4.64 -2.29
CA SER A 40 5.41 -5.54 -3.43
C SER A 40 6.37 -5.26 -4.59
N ILE A 41 6.59 -3.98 -4.94
CA ILE A 41 7.52 -3.58 -6.01
C ILE A 41 8.96 -3.94 -5.63
N SER A 42 9.40 -3.53 -4.44
CA SER A 42 10.77 -3.79 -3.95
C SER A 42 11.05 -5.28 -3.86
N LEU A 43 10.12 -6.06 -3.30
CA LEU A 43 10.25 -7.51 -3.19
C LEU A 43 10.25 -8.18 -4.56
N SER A 44 9.43 -7.71 -5.52
CA SER A 44 9.40 -8.24 -6.88
C SER A 44 10.71 -7.96 -7.61
N GLU A 45 11.28 -6.76 -7.49
CA GLU A 45 12.58 -6.42 -8.08
C GLU A 45 13.70 -7.27 -7.49
N HIS A 46 13.75 -7.36 -6.16
CA HIS A 46 14.78 -8.10 -5.46
C HIS A 46 14.71 -9.61 -5.73
N SER A 47 13.51 -10.19 -5.69
CA SER A 47 13.32 -11.64 -5.77
C SER A 47 13.36 -12.17 -7.20
N ILE A 48 12.70 -11.50 -8.15
CA ILE A 48 12.50 -12.03 -9.51
C ILE A 48 13.62 -11.58 -10.45
N TYR A 49 13.95 -10.29 -10.44
CA TYR A 49 14.89 -9.71 -11.41
C TYR A 49 16.33 -9.76 -10.94
N ARG A 50 16.57 -9.52 -9.65
CA ARG A 50 17.91 -9.60 -9.05
C ARG A 50 18.23 -10.95 -8.41
N LYS A 51 17.30 -11.92 -8.50
CA LYS A 51 17.44 -13.31 -8.00
C LYS A 51 17.91 -13.40 -6.53
N GLY A 52 17.58 -12.40 -5.71
CA GLY A 52 17.95 -12.34 -4.29
C GLY A 52 19.45 -12.12 -4.02
N LYS A 53 20.25 -11.71 -5.01
CA LYS A 53 21.67 -11.43 -4.82
C LYS A 53 21.92 -9.93 -4.66
N LEU A 54 22.40 -9.53 -3.49
CA LEU A 54 22.85 -8.16 -3.23
C LEU A 54 24.03 -7.75 -4.13
N GLU A 55 24.83 -8.70 -4.60
CA GLU A 55 25.96 -8.47 -5.52
C GLU A 55 25.52 -7.91 -6.88
N ASN A 56 24.25 -8.05 -7.25
CA ASN A 56 23.70 -7.51 -8.49
C ASN A 56 23.20 -6.06 -8.33
N TYR A 57 23.44 -5.43 -7.17
CA TYR A 57 23.33 -3.99 -7.01
C TYR A 57 24.71 -3.39 -7.31
N GLU A 58 24.86 -2.76 -8.47
CA GLU A 58 26.04 -1.92 -8.77
C GLU A 58 25.94 -0.65 -7.91
N ILE A 59 26.56 -0.68 -6.73
CA ILE A 59 26.59 0.45 -5.79
C ILE A 59 27.44 1.61 -6.38
N GLU A 60 28.39 1.29 -7.25
CA GLU A 60 29.33 2.25 -7.85
C GLU A 60 28.69 3.14 -8.93
N SER A 61 27.54 2.75 -9.49
CA SER A 61 26.91 3.42 -10.65
C SER A 61 25.55 4.04 -10.32
N TRP A 62 25.33 4.44 -9.05
CA TRP A 62 24.06 5.02 -8.61
C TRP A 62 23.70 6.36 -9.28
N GLU A 63 24.69 7.05 -9.86
CA GLU A 63 24.52 8.33 -10.55
C GLU A 63 24.11 8.17 -12.03
N ASP A 64 24.26 6.98 -12.63
CA ASP A 64 23.96 6.76 -14.04
C ASP A 64 22.49 6.36 -14.26
N PRO A 65 21.63 7.26 -14.79
CA PRO A 65 20.25 6.92 -15.12
C PRO A 65 20.13 5.83 -16.19
N ASP A 66 21.23 5.54 -16.90
CA ASP A 66 21.34 4.47 -17.88
C ASP A 66 21.55 3.07 -17.27
N VAL A 67 21.85 2.97 -15.98
CA VAL A 67 21.96 1.69 -15.28
C VAL A 67 20.70 1.40 -14.44
N LEU A 68 19.91 2.44 -14.14
CA LEU A 68 18.69 2.33 -13.36
C LEU A 68 17.50 1.79 -14.20
N PRO A 69 16.63 0.95 -13.61
CA PRO A 69 15.41 0.47 -14.25
C PRO A 69 14.45 1.63 -14.55
N ILE A 70 13.80 1.62 -15.71
CA ILE A 70 12.91 2.72 -16.09
C ILE A 70 11.65 2.64 -15.23
N SER A 71 11.31 3.75 -14.58
CA SER A 71 10.21 3.83 -13.62
C SER A 71 8.79 3.70 -14.22
N ILE A 72 8.66 3.42 -15.53
CA ILE A 72 7.38 3.19 -16.20
C ILE A 72 6.69 1.94 -15.66
N SER A 73 7.46 0.88 -15.38
CA SER A 73 6.93 -0.35 -14.76
C SER A 73 6.41 -0.10 -13.35
N ALA A 74 7.12 0.70 -12.55
CA ALA A 74 6.68 1.10 -11.22
C ALA A 74 5.43 2.00 -11.26
N LEU A 75 5.34 2.93 -12.22
CA LEU A 75 4.17 3.81 -12.36
C LEU A 75 2.91 3.03 -12.75
N PHE A 76 3.05 2.05 -13.66
CA PHE A 76 1.93 1.18 -14.05
C PHE A 76 1.49 0.27 -12.90
N ALA A 77 2.45 -0.31 -12.16
CA ALA A 77 2.16 -1.10 -10.96
C ALA A 77 1.42 -0.27 -9.91
N PHE A 78 1.84 0.98 -9.71
CA PHE A 78 1.17 1.92 -8.80
C PHE A 78 -0.27 2.20 -9.25
N ALA A 79 -0.50 2.50 -10.53
CA ALA A 79 -1.84 2.75 -11.07
C ALA A 79 -2.77 1.52 -10.91
N CYS A 80 -2.27 0.32 -11.22
CA CYS A 80 -3.03 -0.93 -11.04
C CYS A 80 -3.33 -1.20 -9.56
N SER A 81 -2.38 -0.92 -8.69
CA SER A 81 -2.54 -1.11 -7.26
C SER A 81 -3.52 -0.10 -6.63
N CYS A 82 -3.58 1.15 -7.12
CA CYS A 82 -4.64 2.09 -6.74
C CYS A 82 -6.05 1.56 -7.05
N ALA A 83 -6.22 0.86 -8.19
CA ALA A 83 -7.48 0.20 -8.48
C ALA A 83 -7.76 -0.96 -7.50
N GLY A 84 -6.73 -1.75 -7.15
CA GLY A 84 -6.82 -2.77 -6.11
C GLY A 84 -7.23 -2.22 -4.74
N ALA A 85 -6.66 -1.08 -4.34
CA ALA A 85 -7.01 -0.37 -3.11
C ALA A 85 -8.48 0.06 -3.12
N ALA A 86 -8.91 0.74 -4.19
CA ALA A 86 -10.28 1.24 -4.30
C ALA A 86 -11.33 0.11 -4.27
N VAL A 87 -10.96 -1.09 -4.70
CA VAL A 87 -11.84 -2.25 -4.75
C VAL A 87 -11.92 -3.00 -3.41
N GLY A 88 -10.83 -3.04 -2.64
CA GLY A 88 -10.71 -3.78 -1.36
C GLY A 88 -10.99 -2.97 -0.09
N MET A 89 -11.01 -1.64 -0.19
CA MET A 89 -11.07 -0.72 0.95
C MET A 89 -12.43 -0.72 1.64
N SER A 90 -12.41 -0.87 2.97
CA SER A 90 -13.57 -0.80 3.86
C SER A 90 -13.31 0.29 4.92
N GLN A 91 -13.46 1.55 4.50
CA GLN A 91 -13.28 2.71 5.36
C GLN A 91 -14.59 3.48 5.53
N VAL A 92 -14.65 4.39 6.51
CA VAL A 92 -15.88 5.14 6.84
C VAL A 92 -16.42 5.94 5.65
N TRP A 93 -15.52 6.38 4.76
CA TRP A 93 -15.85 7.18 3.58
C TRP A 93 -16.04 6.36 2.30
N TRP A 94 -15.55 5.12 2.24
CA TRP A 94 -15.59 4.31 1.03
C TRP A 94 -15.56 2.82 1.35
N ILE A 95 -16.52 2.09 0.76
CA ILE A 95 -16.60 0.63 0.85
C ILE A 95 -16.58 0.08 -0.58
N GLY A 96 -15.46 -0.57 -0.92
CA GLY A 96 -15.22 -1.18 -2.20
C GLY A 96 -16.14 -2.38 -2.47
N PRO A 97 -16.37 -2.73 -3.75
CA PRO A 97 -17.28 -3.83 -4.11
C PRO A 97 -16.83 -5.20 -3.58
N ILE A 98 -15.52 -5.46 -3.44
CA ILE A 98 -15.03 -6.71 -2.83
C ILE A 98 -15.26 -6.70 -1.32
N ALA A 99 -15.03 -5.57 -0.65
CA ALA A 99 -15.31 -5.43 0.78
C ALA A 99 -16.81 -5.62 1.11
N LYS A 100 -17.71 -5.18 0.22
CA LYS A 100 -19.17 -5.39 0.38
C LYS A 100 -19.60 -6.85 0.25
N MET A 101 -18.87 -7.67 -0.48
CA MET A 101 -19.18 -9.10 -0.63
C MET A 101 -18.79 -9.92 0.61
N ILE A 102 -17.98 -9.35 1.49
CA ILE A 102 -17.58 -9.96 2.76
C ILE A 102 -18.58 -9.48 3.82
N ASP A 103 -19.47 -10.36 4.27
CA ASP A 103 -20.57 -10.07 5.22
C ASP A 103 -20.14 -9.34 6.52
N ASN A 104 -18.85 -9.45 6.89
CA ASN A 104 -18.28 -8.82 8.10
C ASN A 104 -17.45 -7.55 7.85
N GLY A 105 -17.49 -6.96 6.65
CA GLY A 105 -16.79 -5.70 6.38
C GLY A 105 -15.27 -5.77 6.51
N GLY A 106 -14.70 -6.96 6.29
CA GLY A 106 -13.26 -7.19 6.39
C GLY A 106 -12.51 -6.39 5.32
N ASP A 107 -11.58 -5.56 5.75
CA ASP A 107 -10.69 -4.85 4.85
C ASP A 107 -9.62 -5.81 4.31
N ILE A 108 -9.55 -5.95 2.99
CA ILE A 108 -8.61 -6.85 2.31
C ILE A 108 -7.76 -6.12 1.27
N SER A 109 -7.71 -4.79 1.40
CA SER A 109 -7.00 -3.93 0.46
C SER A 109 -5.50 -4.15 0.52
N PHE A 110 -4.95 -4.52 1.68
CA PHE A 110 -3.52 -4.77 1.82
C PHE A 110 -3.05 -5.88 0.87
N GLU A 111 -3.73 -7.02 0.89
CA GLU A 111 -3.43 -8.19 0.07
C GLU A 111 -3.72 -7.91 -1.40
N LEU A 112 -4.84 -7.24 -1.71
CA LEU A 112 -5.18 -6.87 -3.08
C LEU A 112 -4.15 -5.90 -3.67
N CYS A 113 -3.78 -4.84 -2.95
CA CYS A 113 -2.74 -3.90 -3.37
C CYS A 113 -1.42 -4.63 -3.64
N PHE A 114 -1.04 -5.54 -2.75
CA PHE A 114 0.17 -6.34 -2.89
C PHE A 114 0.14 -7.22 -4.15
N CYS A 115 -0.95 -7.94 -4.39
CA CYS A 115 -1.12 -8.79 -5.57
C CYS A 115 -1.19 -8.00 -6.88
N PHE A 116 -2.01 -6.95 -6.95
CA PHE A 116 -2.12 -6.12 -8.15
C PHE A 116 -0.83 -5.39 -8.49
N SER A 117 -0.10 -4.91 -7.47
CA SER A 117 1.21 -4.29 -7.66
C SER A 117 2.24 -5.31 -8.17
N ALA A 118 2.29 -6.51 -7.57
CA ALA A 118 3.23 -7.57 -7.99
C ALA A 118 2.96 -8.00 -9.43
N ILE A 119 1.69 -8.24 -9.79
CA ILE A 119 1.31 -8.65 -11.14
C ILE A 119 1.59 -7.53 -12.14
N GLY A 120 1.16 -6.30 -11.83
CA GLY A 120 1.36 -5.14 -12.70
C GLY A 120 2.83 -4.85 -12.96
N TYR A 121 3.66 -4.90 -11.91
CA TYR A 121 5.09 -4.71 -12.02
C TYR A 121 5.75 -5.81 -12.85
N ASN A 122 5.45 -7.09 -12.56
CA ASN A 122 6.07 -8.20 -13.27
C ASN A 122 5.67 -8.29 -14.75
N LEU A 123 4.42 -7.98 -15.09
CA LEU A 123 3.98 -7.95 -16.48
C LEU A 123 4.73 -6.90 -17.29
N LEU A 124 4.80 -5.68 -16.79
CA LEU A 124 5.43 -4.59 -17.54
C LEU A 124 6.95 -4.73 -17.57
N ARG A 125 7.57 -5.17 -16.47
CA ARG A 125 9.02 -5.38 -16.37
C ARG A 125 9.51 -6.51 -17.30
N PHE A 126 8.71 -7.57 -17.49
CA PHE A 126 9.01 -8.59 -18.52
C PHE A 126 9.01 -8.00 -19.94
N TRP A 127 8.06 -7.10 -20.23
CA TRP A 127 8.01 -6.41 -21.52
C TRP A 127 9.17 -5.42 -21.69
N GLU A 128 9.53 -4.69 -20.64
CA GLU A 128 10.65 -3.74 -20.63
C GLU A 128 11.97 -4.45 -20.99
N LEU A 129 12.25 -5.58 -20.34
CA LEU A 129 13.43 -6.40 -20.63
C LEU A 129 13.45 -6.93 -22.07
N LYS A 130 12.28 -7.22 -22.64
CA LYS A 130 12.19 -7.77 -24.00
C LYS A 130 12.35 -6.71 -25.09
N TYR A 131 11.82 -5.51 -24.90
CA TYR A 131 11.81 -4.45 -25.92
C TYR A 131 12.93 -3.43 -25.76
N ILE A 132 13.35 -3.14 -24.53
CA ILE A 132 14.35 -2.12 -24.20
C ILE A 132 15.69 -2.79 -23.87
N GLY A 133 15.70 -4.08 -23.56
CA GLY A 133 16.91 -4.82 -23.19
C GLY A 133 17.47 -4.41 -21.82
N ARG A 134 16.66 -3.72 -21.01
CA ARG A 134 16.98 -3.15 -19.68
C ARG A 134 15.83 -3.40 -18.69
#